data_AF-A0A843GZA1-F1
#
_entry.id   AF-A0A843GZA1-F1
#
_cell.length_a   1.000
_cell.length_b   1.000
_cell.length_c   1.000
_cell.angle_alpha   90.00
_cell.angle_beta   90.00
_cell.angle_gamma   90.00
#
_symmetry.space_group_name_H-M   'P 1'
#
loop_
_entity.id
_entity.type
_entity.pdbx_description
1 polymer ?
#
loop_
_entity_poly.entity_id
_entity_poly.type
_entity_poly.pdbx_seq_one_letter_code
_entity_poly.pdbx_strand_id
1 'polypeptide(L)'
;MITIFGELYSSKNSKRIVHFGNRPALIASKAYIASVKPIEQQLVLNRYKWLKETENAQKPLYVGFKFYRKTKRAWDFSNMVQGISDLMVKCGWIPDDNVNEYIPVFCGWEVDKNNPRTDIFLVKNQ
;
A
#
# COMPACT_ATOMS: atom_id res chain seq x y z
N MET A 1 -0.35 11.44 10.37
CA MET A 1 0.60 10.96 9.34
C MET A 1 1.36 9.77 9.88
N ILE A 2 1.41 8.69 9.09
CA ILE A 2 2.05 7.43 9.42
C ILE A 2 2.99 7.07 8.28
N THR A 3 4.23 6.75 8.62
CA THR A 3 5.26 6.34 7.67
C THR A 3 5.43 4.84 7.73
N ILE A 4 5.37 4.19 6.57
CA ILE A 4 5.59 2.76 6.40
C ILE A 4 6.89 2.55 5.66
N PHE A 5 7.88 1.95 6.32
CA PHE A 5 9.19 1.68 5.77
C PHE A 5 9.20 0.45 4.86
N GLY A 6 10.06 0.50 3.86
CA GLY A 6 10.20 -0.55 2.84
C GLY A 6 9.73 -0.07 1.47
N GLU A 7 10.26 -0.72 0.45
CA GLU A 7 9.83 -0.48 -0.92
C GLU A 7 8.61 -1.37 -1.21
N LEU A 8 7.48 -0.74 -1.51
CA LEU A 8 6.30 -1.46 -1.97
C LEU A 8 6.53 -1.89 -3.44
N TYR A 9 6.13 -3.11 -3.76
CA TYR A 9 6.17 -3.64 -5.13
C TYR A 9 4.75 -3.90 -5.59
N SER A 10 4.48 -3.72 -6.88
CA SER A 10 3.17 -4.07 -7.42
C SER A 10 3.05 -5.57 -7.66
N SER A 11 1.94 -6.16 -7.24
CA SER A 11 1.58 -7.56 -7.50
C SER A 11 1.24 -7.83 -8.98
N LYS A 12 0.75 -6.84 -9.73
CA LYS A 12 0.31 -7.00 -11.13
C LYS A 12 1.45 -7.35 -12.07
N ASN A 13 2.59 -6.67 -11.93
CA ASN A 13 3.77 -6.85 -12.78
C ASN A 13 4.75 -7.88 -12.22
N SER A 14 4.45 -8.45 -11.05
CA SER A 14 5.36 -9.32 -10.30
C SER A 14 4.73 -10.69 -10.09
N LYS A 15 4.38 -11.38 -11.17
CA LYS A 15 3.82 -12.74 -11.12
C LYS A 15 4.80 -13.75 -11.69
N ARG A 16 4.72 -15.00 -11.22
CA ARG A 16 5.48 -16.14 -11.71
C ARG A 16 4.53 -17.31 -11.94
N ILE A 17 4.79 -18.07 -12.99
CA ILE A 17 4.13 -19.34 -13.22
C ILE A 17 4.90 -20.40 -12.44
N VAL A 18 4.20 -21.15 -11.59
CA VAL A 18 4.72 -22.34 -10.92
C VAL A 18 3.89 -23.54 -11.32
N HIS A 19 4.49 -24.73 -11.30
CA HIS A 19 3.79 -25.96 -11.66
C HIS A 19 3.50 -26.77 -10.39
N PHE A 20 2.23 -27.08 -10.14
CA PHE A 20 1.80 -28.06 -9.15
C PHE A 20 1.48 -29.36 -9.89
N GLY A 21 2.48 -30.20 -10.08
CA GLY A 21 2.41 -31.31 -11.04
C GLY A 21 2.21 -30.77 -12.46
N ASN A 22 1.17 -31.26 -13.16
CA ASN A 22 0.86 -30.81 -14.53
C ASN A 22 -0.01 -29.54 -14.59
N ARG A 23 -0.34 -28.90 -13.46
CA ARG A 23 -1.19 -27.70 -13.44
C ARG A 23 -0.36 -26.44 -13.20
N PRO A 24 -0.28 -25.50 -14.16
CA PRO A 24 0.34 -24.21 -13.93
C PRO A 24 -0.53 -23.33 -13.02
N ALA A 25 0.10 -22.65 -12.07
CA ALA A 25 -0.53 -21.67 -11.19
C ALA A 25 0.24 -20.35 -11.26
N LEU A 26 -0.48 -19.24 -11.34
CA LEU A 26 0.09 -17.91 -11.37
C LEU A 26 0.14 -17.34 -9.95
N ILE A 27 1.33 -17.20 -9.39
CA ILE A 27 1.53 -16.71 -8.02
C ILE A 27 2.36 -15.44 -8.00
N ALA A 28 2.30 -14.68 -6.91
CA ALA A 28 3.14 -13.51 -6.74
C ALA A 28 4.65 -13.88 -6.70
N SER A 29 5.48 -12.93 -7.12
CA SER A 29 6.93 -13.05 -7.09
C SER A 29 7.44 -13.13 -5.66
N LYS A 30 8.61 -13.74 -5.48
CA LYS A 30 9.28 -13.80 -4.18
C LYS A 30 9.57 -12.39 -3.63
N ALA A 31 9.95 -11.44 -4.49
CA ALA A 31 10.25 -10.06 -4.10
C ALA A 31 9.02 -9.35 -3.53
N TYR A 32 7.88 -9.48 -4.18
CA TYR A 32 6.60 -8.93 -3.69
C TYR A 32 6.22 -9.53 -2.34
N ILE A 33 6.28 -10.85 -2.20
CA ILE A 33 5.93 -11.53 -0.95
C ILE A 33 6.86 -11.08 0.19
N ALA A 34 8.15 -10.97 -0.09
CA ALA A 34 9.14 -10.52 0.87
C ALA A 34 8.94 -9.05 1.30
N SER A 35 8.51 -8.16 0.40
CA SER A 35 8.24 -6.76 0.75
C SER A 35 6.93 -6.57 1.51
N VAL A 36 5.91 -7.40 1.23
CA VAL A 36 4.57 -7.24 1.83
C VAL A 36 4.56 -7.56 3.32
N LYS A 37 5.25 -8.62 3.77
CA LYS A 37 5.18 -9.05 5.17
C LYS A 37 5.65 -7.98 6.18
N PRO A 38 6.80 -7.29 5.98
CA PRO A 38 7.21 -6.19 6.86
C PRO A 38 6.28 -4.97 6.81
N ILE A 39 5.67 -4.70 5.64
CA ILE A 39 4.70 -3.62 5.47
C ILE A 39 3.42 -3.92 6.24
N GLU A 40 2.90 -5.15 6.11
CA GLU A 40 1.72 -5.63 6.84
C GLU A 40 1.92 -5.52 8.36
N GLN A 41 3.08 -5.93 8.87
CA GLN A 41 3.42 -5.79 10.29
C GLN A 41 3.38 -4.33 10.77
N GLN A 42 3.94 -3.41 9.98
CA GLN A 42 3.91 -1.98 10.30
C GLN A 42 2.49 -1.41 10.27
N LEU A 43 1.64 -1.85 9.34
CA LEU A 43 0.23 -1.46 9.31
C LEU A 43 -0.48 -1.95 10.58
N VAL A 44 -0.32 -3.22 10.95
CA VAL A 44 -0.91 -3.76 12.19
C VAL A 44 -0.47 -2.95 13.42
N LEU A 45 0.83 -2.66 13.55
CA LEU A 45 1.38 -1.88 14.66
C LEU A 45 0.83 -0.46 14.73
N ASN A 46 0.59 0.17 13.58
CA ASN A 46 0.09 1.54 13.51
C ASN A 46 -1.43 1.65 13.41
N ARG A 47 -2.17 0.53 13.39
CA ARG A 47 -3.63 0.49 13.21
C ARG A 47 -4.36 1.35 14.22
N TYR A 48 -4.04 1.22 15.51
CA TYR A 48 -4.72 1.99 16.56
C TYR A 48 -4.51 3.50 16.37
N LYS A 49 -3.29 3.92 16.02
CA LYS A 49 -2.98 5.32 15.73
C LYS A 49 -3.80 5.83 14.55
N TRP A 50 -3.88 5.04 13.47
CA TRP A 50 -4.68 5.38 12.29
C TRP A 50 -6.15 5.56 12.64
N LEU A 51 -6.78 4.59 13.31
CA LEU A 51 -8.20 4.65 13.66
C LEU A 51 -8.53 5.87 14.53
N LYS A 52 -7.62 6.24 15.44
CA LYS A 52 -7.75 7.47 16.24
C LYS A 52 -7.62 8.74 15.39
N GLU A 53 -6.72 8.77 14.41
CA GLU A 53 -6.59 9.90 13.46
C GLU A 53 -7.84 10.02 12.56
N THR A 54 -8.55 8.92 12.29
CA THR A 54 -9.70 8.89 11.36
C THR A 54 -11.08 8.81 12.02
N GLU A 55 -11.15 8.73 13.35
CA GLU A 55 -12.40 8.46 14.09
C GLU A 55 -13.56 9.41 13.74
N ASN A 56 -13.24 10.70 13.55
CA ASN A 56 -14.22 11.76 13.25
C ASN A 56 -14.21 12.20 11.78
N ALA A 57 -13.49 11.48 10.91
CA ALA A 57 -13.41 11.83 9.50
C ALA A 57 -14.68 11.38 8.76
N GLN A 58 -15.22 12.26 7.92
CA GLN A 58 -16.33 11.90 7.05
C GLN A 58 -15.84 10.98 5.93
N LYS A 59 -16.70 10.04 5.55
CA LYS A 59 -16.46 9.14 4.43
C LYS A 59 -16.86 9.82 3.10
N PRO A 60 -16.20 9.47 1.98
CA PRO A 60 -15.05 8.57 1.90
C PRO A 60 -13.79 9.20 2.50
N LEU A 61 -12.92 8.37 3.07
CA LEU A 61 -11.63 8.82 3.57
C LEU A 61 -10.70 9.12 2.38
N TYR A 62 -10.32 10.39 2.22
CA TYR A 62 -9.29 10.77 1.26
C TYR A 62 -7.92 10.53 1.87
N VAL A 63 -7.24 9.49 1.41
CA VAL A 63 -5.96 9.06 1.97
C VAL A 63 -4.85 9.40 1.01
N GLY A 64 -3.99 10.32 1.43
CA GLY A 64 -2.81 10.76 0.71
C GLY A 64 -1.67 9.76 0.82
N PHE A 65 -1.04 9.47 -0.31
CA PHE A 65 0.15 8.64 -0.40
C PHE A 65 1.31 9.42 -1.03
N LYS A 66 2.41 9.53 -0.29
CA LYS A 66 3.69 10.02 -0.82
C LYS A 66 4.72 8.89 -0.80
N PHE A 67 5.26 8.54 -1.96
CA PHE A 67 6.16 7.38 -2.12
C PHE A 67 7.62 7.80 -2.21
N TYR A 68 8.50 7.13 -1.48
CA TYR A 68 9.94 7.27 -1.59
C TYR A 68 10.52 5.94 -2.06
N ARG A 69 11.05 5.93 -3.28
CA ARG A 69 11.45 4.69 -3.98
C ARG A 69 12.96 4.60 -4.11
N LYS A 70 13.48 3.37 -4.28
CA LYS A 70 14.93 3.18 -4.43
C LYS A 70 15.46 3.64 -5.78
N THR A 71 14.61 3.66 -6.81
CA THR A 71 15.01 3.89 -8.20
C THR A 71 14.02 4.80 -8.93
N LYS A 72 14.47 5.40 -10.04
CA LYS A 72 13.65 6.21 -10.96
C LYS A 72 12.84 5.37 -11.96
N ARG A 73 12.74 4.04 -11.77
CA ARG A 73 12.03 3.17 -12.72
C ARG A 73 10.56 3.58 -12.80
N ALA A 74 10.04 3.69 -14.01
CA ALA A 74 8.62 3.96 -14.25
C ALA A 74 7.74 2.94 -13.52
N TRP A 75 6.59 3.40 -13.05
CA TRP A 75 5.67 2.63 -12.24
C TRP A 75 4.30 3.27 -12.27
N ASP A 76 3.26 2.47 -12.07
CA ASP A 76 1.88 2.94 -12.08
C ASP A 76 1.39 3.15 -10.65
N PHE A 77 0.92 4.35 -10.34
CA PHE A 77 0.36 4.68 -9.03
C PHE A 77 -0.81 3.76 -8.66
N SER A 78 -1.75 3.54 -9.60
CA SER A 78 -2.91 2.67 -9.41
C SER A 78 -2.52 1.25 -8.98
N ASN A 79 -1.46 0.69 -9.57
CA ASN A 79 -1.01 -0.67 -9.31
C ASN A 79 -0.28 -0.82 -7.97
N MET A 80 0.31 0.27 -7.47
CA MET A 80 0.94 0.32 -6.16
C MET A 80 -0.10 0.55 -5.07
N VAL A 81 -0.99 1.52 -5.29
CA VAL A 81 -1.99 1.87 -4.30
C VAL A 81 -3.00 0.76 -4.11
N GLN A 82 -3.35 0.00 -5.16
CA GLN A 82 -4.19 -1.21 -5.00
C GLN A 82 -3.56 -2.19 -3.99
N GLY A 83 -2.26 -2.46 -4.10
CA GLY A 83 -1.59 -3.40 -3.19
C GLY A 83 -1.54 -2.93 -1.74
N ILE A 84 -1.41 -1.62 -1.50
CA ILE A 84 -1.45 -1.09 -0.13
C ILE A 84 -2.89 -0.99 0.40
N SER A 85 -3.88 -0.68 -0.45
CA SER A 85 -5.30 -0.69 -0.09
C SER A 85 -5.75 -2.08 0.37
N ASP A 86 -5.39 -3.14 -0.37
CA ASP A 86 -5.67 -4.53 0.02
C ASP A 86 -5.15 -4.83 1.43
N LEU A 87 -3.93 -4.35 1.74
CA LEU A 87 -3.31 -4.52 3.05
C LEU A 87 -3.97 -3.66 4.13
N MET A 88 -4.42 -2.44 3.80
CA MET A 88 -5.16 -1.57 4.72
C MET A 88 -6.50 -2.17 5.10
N VAL A 89 -7.24 -2.77 4.16
CA VAL A 89 -8.47 -3.53 4.43
C VAL A 89 -8.14 -4.75 5.31
N LYS A 90 -7.15 -5.56 4.91
CA LYS A 90 -6.72 -6.76 5.66
C LYS A 90 -6.29 -6.43 7.10
N CYS A 91 -5.61 -5.31 7.31
CA CYS A 91 -5.16 -4.86 8.62
C CYS A 91 -6.22 -4.04 9.38
N GLY A 92 -7.42 -3.86 8.83
CA GLY A 92 -8.52 -3.14 9.45
C GLY A 92 -8.23 -1.66 9.72
N TRP A 93 -7.52 -1.00 8.80
CA TRP A 93 -7.37 0.46 8.74
C TRP A 93 -8.58 1.14 8.10
N ILE A 94 -9.13 0.49 7.08
CA ILE A 94 -10.36 0.88 6.38
C ILE A 94 -11.26 -0.37 6.30
N PRO A 95 -12.59 -0.21 6.28
CA PRO A 95 -13.50 -1.34 6.18
C PRO A 95 -13.50 -1.98 4.79
N ASP A 96 -13.31 -1.18 3.74
CA ASP A 96 -13.34 -1.59 2.32
C ASP A 96 -12.53 -0.57 1.49
N ASP A 97 -12.02 -0.95 0.33
CA ASP A 97 -11.29 -0.09 -0.61
C ASP A 97 -12.17 0.53 -1.71
N ASN A 98 -13.49 0.32 -1.62
CA ASN A 98 -14.46 0.95 -2.51
C ASN A 98 -14.58 2.48 -2.32
N VAL A 99 -15.13 3.14 -3.34
CA VAL A 99 -15.22 4.60 -3.45
C VAL A 99 -16.07 5.30 -2.37
N ASN A 100 -16.96 4.57 -1.69
CA ASN A 100 -17.77 5.14 -0.60
C ASN A 100 -17.02 5.18 0.72
N GLU A 101 -15.97 4.35 0.85
CA GLU A 101 -15.21 4.18 2.08
C GLU A 101 -13.85 4.88 2.00
N TYR A 102 -13.21 4.84 0.83
CA TYR A 102 -11.82 5.21 0.68
C TYR A 102 -11.53 5.72 -0.73
N ILE A 103 -10.78 6.82 -0.81
CA ILE A 103 -10.26 7.38 -2.07
C ILE A 103 -8.76 7.61 -1.92
N PRO A 104 -7.91 6.91 -2.70
CA PRO A 104 -6.48 7.15 -2.69
C PRO A 104 -6.14 8.45 -3.43
N VAL A 105 -5.35 9.31 -2.79
CA VAL A 105 -4.86 10.56 -3.36
C VAL A 105 -3.36 10.47 -3.59
N PHE A 106 -2.93 10.73 -4.82
CA PHE A 106 -1.51 10.78 -5.15
C PHE A 106 -0.90 12.09 -4.68
N CYS A 107 0.00 12.02 -3.70
CA CYS A 107 0.71 13.18 -3.15
C CYS A 107 2.17 13.27 -3.63
N GLY A 108 2.46 12.62 -4.75
CA GLY A 108 3.78 12.65 -5.39
C GLY A 108 4.70 11.52 -4.96
N TRP A 109 5.92 11.56 -5.51
CA TRP A 109 6.96 10.58 -5.21
C TRP A 109 8.34 11.16 -5.43
N GLU A 110 9.31 10.60 -4.72
CA GLU A 110 10.71 10.97 -4.79
C GLU A 110 11.60 9.71 -4.76
N VAL A 111 12.89 9.88 -5.11
CA VAL A 111 13.88 8.81 -4.97
C VAL A 111 14.65 9.00 -3.68
N ASP A 112 14.54 8.02 -2.80
CA ASP A 112 15.33 7.89 -1.59
C ASP A 112 15.88 6.46 -1.54
N LYS A 113 17.10 6.29 -2.05
CA LYS A 113 17.73 4.97 -2.18
C LYS A 113 18.00 4.32 -0.83
N ASN A 114 18.28 5.13 0.19
CA ASN A 114 18.70 4.67 1.51
C ASN A 114 17.51 4.44 2.43
N ASN A 115 16.42 5.17 2.23
CA ASN A 115 15.23 5.10 3.08
C ASN A 115 13.92 5.03 2.28
N PRO A 116 13.68 3.93 1.55
CA PRO A 116 12.41 3.72 0.85
C PRO A 116 11.28 3.57 1.86
N ARG A 117 10.19 4.31 1.62
CA ARG A 117 9.03 4.35 2.51
C ARG A 117 7.81 4.90 1.79
N THR A 118 6.65 4.77 2.41
CA THR A 118 5.41 5.41 1.98
C THR A 118 4.83 6.17 3.16
N ASP A 119 4.62 7.46 2.98
CA ASP A 119 3.90 8.29 3.95
C ASP A 119 2.40 8.25 3.62
N ILE A 120 1.60 7.95 4.64
CA ILE A 120 0.15 7.79 4.59
C ILE A 120 -0.48 8.80 5.55
N PHE A 121 -1.45 9.58 5.06
CA PHE A 121 -2.12 10.60 5.87
C PHE A 121 -3.51 10.92 5.33
N LEU A 122 -4.39 11.45 6.18
CA LEU A 122 -5.65 12.01 5.72
C LEU A 122 -5.40 13.33 4.99
N VAL A 123 -6.02 13.47 3.82
CA VAL A 123 -6.14 14.74 3.10
C VAL A 123 -7.37 15.44 3.67
N LYS A 124 -7.21 16.68 4.14
CA LYS A 124 -8.37 17.49 4.54
C LYS A 124 -9.17 17.83 3.30
N ASN A 125 -10.46 17.49 3.30
CA ASN A 125 -11.40 18.02 2.31
C ASN A 125 -11.44 19.55 2.44
N GLN A 126 -11.33 20.25 1.31
CA GLN A 126 -11.67 21.67 1.23
C GLN A 126 -13.17 21.85 1.40
#